data_AF-K2DMA6-F1
#
_entry.id   AF-K2DMA6-F1
#
_cell.length_a   1.000
_cell.length_b   1.000
_cell.length_c   1.000
_cell.angle_alpha   90.00
_cell.angle_beta   90.00
_cell.angle_gamma   90.00
#
_symmetry.space_group_name_H-M   'P 1'
#
loop_
_entity.id
_entity.type
_entity.pdbx_description
1 polymer ?
#
loop_
_entity_poly.entity_id
_entity_poly.type
_entity_poly.pdbx_seq_one_letter_code
_entity_poly.pdbx_strand_id
1 'polypeptide(L)'
;MGGVGAVAALVPFVSSLLPSERAKAAGAPVEVDISKLEPGQMMTVEWRGKPVWIINRTKEMLETLTKLNDAVADPKSEKLQQPAYAQNETRSIKPEMMVVVGICTHLGCSPSSKFKA
;
A
#
# COMPACT_ATOMS: atom_id res chain seq x y z
N MET A 1 0.96 29.94 37.15
CA MET A 1 -0.05 28.92 37.51
C MET A 1 -1.08 28.71 36.39
N GLY A 2 -1.81 29.75 35.93
CA GLY A 2 -2.81 29.60 34.84
C GLY A 2 -2.27 29.07 33.49
N GLY A 3 -1.09 29.52 33.06
CA GLY A 3 -0.47 29.02 31.81
C GLY A 3 -0.09 27.54 31.85
N VAL A 4 0.41 27.05 32.99
CA VAL A 4 0.74 25.63 33.19
C VAL A 4 -0.53 24.76 33.19
N GLY A 5 -1.60 25.24 33.83
CA GLY A 5 -2.90 24.56 33.81
C GLY A 5 -3.52 24.50 32.41
N ALA A 6 -3.41 25.57 31.62
CA ALA A 6 -3.90 25.58 30.24
C ALA A 6 -3.14 24.59 29.34
N VAL A 7 -1.81 24.52 29.44
CA VAL A 7 -1.00 23.53 28.70
C VAL A 7 -1.34 22.11 29.15
N ALA A 8 -1.51 21.88 30.47
CA ALA A 8 -1.86 20.57 31.01
C ALA A 8 -3.23 20.05 30.51
N ALA A 9 -4.17 20.93 30.15
CA ALA A 9 -5.46 20.55 29.57
C ALA A 9 -5.42 20.40 28.04
N LEU A 10 -4.69 21.28 27.33
CA LEU A 10 -4.64 21.27 25.87
C LEU A 10 -3.86 20.06 25.32
N VAL A 11 -2.77 19.66 25.97
CA VAL A 11 -1.94 18.53 25.51
C VAL A 11 -2.74 17.21 25.43
N PRO A 12 -3.43 16.74 26.49
CA PRO A 12 -4.21 15.51 26.40
C PRO A 12 -5.43 15.67 25.47
N PHE A 13 -6.04 16.86 25.39
CA PHE A 13 -7.14 17.12 24.47
C PHE A 13 -6.71 16.93 23.01
N VAL A 14 -5.60 17.53 22.59
CA VAL A 14 -5.07 17.35 21.23
C VAL A 14 -4.58 15.91 21.02
N SER A 15 -3.94 15.32 22.03
CA SER A 15 -3.48 13.92 21.95
C SER A 15 -4.62 12.92 21.81
N SER A 16 -5.84 13.25 22.28
CA SER A 16 -7.02 12.39 22.12
C SER A 16 -7.49 12.25 20.66
N LEU A 17 -7.03 13.12 19.75
CA LEU A 17 -7.29 13.05 18.32
C LEU A 17 -6.32 12.12 17.58
N LEU A 18 -5.26 11.65 18.25
CA LEU A 18 -4.30 10.69 17.68
C LEU A 18 -4.90 9.28 17.60
N PRO A 19 -4.31 8.37 16.79
CA PRO A 19 -4.77 6.99 16.71
C PRO A 19 -4.78 6.30 18.08
N SER A 20 -5.92 5.70 18.43
CA SER A 20 -6.07 4.93 19.67
C SER A 20 -5.23 3.64 19.67
N GLU A 21 -5.00 3.05 20.84
CA GLU A 21 -4.28 1.77 20.95
C GLU A 21 -4.95 0.64 20.17
N ARG A 22 -6.29 0.62 20.10
CA ARG A 22 -7.04 -0.31 19.23
C ARG A 22 -6.68 -0.10 17.75
N ALA A 23 -6.61 1.15 17.30
CA ALA A 23 -6.26 1.48 15.92
C ALA A 23 -4.80 1.13 15.59
N LYS A 24 -3.88 1.26 16.56
CA LYS A 24 -2.49 0.81 16.41
C LYS A 24 -2.38 -0.71 16.36
N ALA A 25 -3.12 -1.41 17.22
CA ALA A 25 -3.14 -2.88 17.27
C ALA A 25 -3.72 -3.53 16.01
N ALA A 26 -4.64 -2.88 15.31
CA ALA A 26 -5.13 -3.30 13.99
C ALA A 26 -4.04 -3.29 12.88
N GLY A 27 -2.80 -2.91 13.21
CA GLY A 27 -1.61 -2.95 12.38
C GLY A 27 -0.99 -4.33 12.15
N ALA A 28 -1.50 -5.39 12.77
CA ALA A 28 -0.91 -6.72 12.71
C ALA A 28 -0.76 -7.24 11.26
N PRO A 29 0.22 -8.12 10.99
CA PRO A 29 0.35 -8.80 9.70
C PRO A 29 -0.92 -9.62 9.40
N VAL A 30 -1.30 -9.65 8.12
CA VAL A 30 -2.39 -10.49 7.62
C VAL A 30 -1.78 -11.53 6.69
N GLU A 31 -2.13 -12.80 6.89
CA GLU A 31 -1.77 -13.89 6.00
C GLU A 31 -2.86 -14.10 4.97
N VAL A 32 -2.46 -14.30 3.71
CA VAL A 32 -3.38 -14.46 2.58
C VAL A 32 -2.93 -15.66 1.76
N ASP A 33 -3.85 -16.60 1.54
CA ASP A 33 -3.62 -17.70 0.62
C ASP A 33 -3.79 -17.22 -0.84
N ILE A 34 -2.71 -17.33 -1.60
CA ILE A 34 -2.63 -16.95 -3.02
C ILE A 34 -2.65 -18.16 -3.96
N SER A 35 -2.84 -19.37 -3.43
CA SER A 35 -2.76 -20.63 -4.20
C SER A 35 -3.74 -20.70 -5.39
N LYS A 36 -4.88 -19.99 -5.28
CA LYS A 36 -5.94 -19.96 -6.29
C LYS A 36 -5.84 -18.77 -7.26
N LEU A 37 -4.83 -17.90 -7.09
CA LEU A 37 -4.70 -16.70 -7.91
C LEU A 37 -4.01 -17.04 -9.24
N GLU A 38 -4.78 -17.05 -10.32
CA GLU A 38 -4.26 -17.39 -11.65
C GLU A 38 -3.55 -16.20 -12.32
N PRO A 39 -2.62 -16.43 -13.27
CA PRO A 39 -2.00 -15.35 -14.03
C PRO A 39 -3.04 -14.45 -14.70
N GLY A 40 -2.88 -13.14 -14.54
CA GLY A 40 -3.82 -12.10 -14.98
C GLY A 40 -4.91 -11.75 -13.98
N GLN A 41 -5.05 -12.48 -12.88
CA GLN A 41 -6.04 -12.19 -11.84
C GLN A 41 -5.49 -11.26 -10.75
N MET A 42 -6.43 -10.57 -10.11
CA MET A 42 -6.21 -9.72 -8.94
C MET A 42 -7.16 -10.12 -7.83
N MET A 43 -6.65 -10.20 -6.61
CA MET A 43 -7.46 -10.25 -5.40
C MET A 43 -7.23 -9.00 -4.54
N THR A 44 -8.25 -8.59 -3.79
CA THR A 44 -8.18 -7.47 -2.86
C THR A 44 -8.33 -8.01 -1.44
N VAL A 45 -7.44 -7.59 -0.54
CA VAL A 45 -7.47 -7.91 0.88
C VAL A 45 -7.43 -6.63 1.68
N GLU A 46 -8.12 -6.59 2.82
CA GLU A 46 -8.05 -5.45 3.73
C GLU A 46 -6.86 -5.59 4.68
N TRP A 47 -6.03 -4.55 4.77
CA TRP A 47 -4.99 -4.43 5.79
C TRP A 47 -5.00 -3.01 6.36
N ARG A 48 -5.16 -2.87 7.67
CA ARG A 48 -5.25 -1.56 8.37
C ARG A 48 -6.35 -0.65 7.82
N GLY A 49 -7.49 -1.21 7.44
CA GLY A 49 -8.59 -0.47 6.80
C GLY A 49 -8.26 0.06 5.40
N LYS A 50 -7.19 -0.45 4.77
CA LYS A 50 -6.74 -0.07 3.43
C LYS A 50 -6.86 -1.29 2.49
N PRO A 51 -7.30 -1.10 1.24
CA PRO A 51 -7.25 -2.16 0.26
C PRO A 51 -5.79 -2.44 -0.12
N VAL A 52 -5.41 -3.71 -0.08
CA VAL A 52 -4.15 -4.24 -0.62
C VAL A 52 -4.49 -5.12 -1.81
N TRP A 53 -3.86 -4.84 -2.94
CA TRP A 53 -4.02 -5.62 -4.15
C TRP A 53 -2.89 -6.60 -4.27
N ILE A 54 -3.26 -7.85 -4.57
CA ILE A 54 -2.34 -8.92 -4.89
C ILE A 54 -2.67 -9.35 -6.32
N ILE A 55 -1.71 -9.19 -7.22
CA ILE A 55 -1.87 -9.45 -8.65
C ILE A 55 -0.86 -10.52 -9.04
N ASN A 56 -1.32 -11.57 -9.71
CA ASN A 56 -0.45 -12.52 -10.39
C ASN A 56 -0.29 -12.06 -11.84
N ARG A 57 0.85 -11.45 -12.17
CA ARG A 57 1.13 -10.85 -13.48
C ARG A 57 1.46 -11.91 -14.51
N THR A 58 0.93 -11.75 -15.73
CA THR A 58 1.31 -12.60 -16.86
C THR A 58 2.70 -12.23 -17.39
N LYS A 59 3.26 -13.10 -18.24
CA LYS A 59 4.56 -12.83 -18.88
C LYS A 59 4.50 -11.57 -19.74
N GLU A 60 3.41 -11.39 -20.48
CA GLU A 60 3.18 -10.23 -21.34
C GLU A 60 3.14 -8.94 -20.52
N MET A 61 2.52 -8.96 -19.34
CA MET A 61 2.54 -7.80 -18.43
C MET A 61 3.97 -7.46 -18.00
N LEU A 62 4.78 -8.46 -17.64
CA LEU A 62 6.17 -8.23 -17.20
C LEU A 62 7.05 -7.69 -18.32
N GLU A 63 6.89 -8.18 -19.54
CA GLU A 63 7.63 -7.72 -20.72
C GLU A 63 7.35 -6.25 -21.09
N THR A 64 6.27 -5.66 -20.60
CA THR A 64 5.94 -4.25 -20.85
C THR A 64 6.60 -3.27 -19.88
N LEU A 65 7.11 -3.72 -18.73
CA LEU A 65 7.56 -2.83 -17.65
C LEU A 65 8.68 -1.88 -18.09
N THR A 66 9.77 -2.41 -18.65
CA THR A 66 10.89 -1.60 -19.16
C THR A 66 10.53 -0.75 -20.37
N LYS A 67 9.62 -1.22 -21.21
CA LYS A 67 9.23 -0.54 -22.45
C LYS A 67 8.48 0.77 -22.20
N LEU A 68 7.90 0.94 -21.02
CA LEU A 68 7.06 2.09 -20.66
C LEU A 68 7.77 3.10 -19.74
N ASN A 69 9.07 2.94 -19.48
CA ASN A 69 9.80 3.81 -18.55
C ASN A 69 9.73 5.30 -18.92
N ASP A 70 9.78 5.62 -20.22
CA ASP A 70 9.70 7.01 -20.71
C ASP A 70 8.26 7.57 -20.73
N ALA A 71 7.26 6.71 -20.55
CA ALA A 71 5.83 7.06 -20.60
C ALA A 71 5.19 7.20 -19.21
N VAL A 72 5.92 6.92 -18.13
CA VAL A 72 5.40 6.97 -16.75
C VAL A 72 6.08 8.07 -15.95
N ALA A 73 5.36 8.68 -15.02
CA ALA A 73 5.87 9.79 -14.21
C ALA A 73 6.92 9.37 -13.16
N ASP A 74 6.91 8.11 -12.73
CA ASP A 74 7.79 7.60 -11.68
C ASP A 74 8.26 6.16 -11.98
N PRO A 75 9.13 5.96 -12.99
CA PRO A 75 9.56 4.64 -13.43
C PRO A 75 10.40 3.93 -12.37
N LYS A 76 11.19 4.66 -11.59
CA LYS A 76 12.13 4.11 -10.60
C LYS A 76 11.55 3.98 -9.19
N SER A 77 10.51 4.75 -8.83
CA SER A 77 9.87 4.71 -7.51
C SER A 77 10.88 4.84 -6.36
N GLU A 78 11.76 5.84 -6.44
CA GLU A 78 12.86 6.04 -5.47
C GLU A 78 12.39 6.63 -4.13
N LYS A 79 11.11 7.01 -4.03
CA LYS A 79 10.52 7.50 -2.77
C LYS A 79 10.58 6.39 -1.71
N LEU A 80 10.86 6.79 -0.46
CA LEU A 80 10.94 5.87 0.68
C LEU A 80 9.54 5.40 1.11
N GLN A 81 8.94 4.51 0.32
CA GLN A 81 7.60 3.95 0.52
C GLN A 81 7.58 2.42 0.42
N GLN A 82 8.62 1.83 -0.15
CA GLN A 82 8.73 0.40 -0.40
C GLN A 82 9.91 -0.20 0.38
N PRO A 83 9.80 -1.48 0.79
CA PRO A 83 10.89 -2.16 1.48
C PRO A 83 12.10 -2.36 0.55
N ALA A 84 13.29 -2.50 1.14
CA ALA A 84 14.54 -2.62 0.40
C ALA A 84 14.54 -3.76 -0.64
N TYR A 85 13.93 -4.91 -0.32
CA TYR A 85 13.84 -6.05 -1.23
C TYR A 85 12.96 -5.79 -2.47
N ALA A 86 12.10 -4.77 -2.43
CA ALA A 86 11.21 -4.38 -3.53
C ALA A 86 11.74 -3.16 -4.29
N GLN A 87 12.96 -2.70 -4.01
CA GLN A 87 13.64 -1.69 -4.82
C GLN A 87 14.27 -2.36 -6.05
N ASN A 88 13.42 -2.83 -6.95
CA ASN A 88 13.79 -3.47 -8.21
C ASN A 88 12.74 -3.14 -9.28
N GLU A 89 13.02 -3.48 -10.53
CA GLU A 89 12.15 -3.19 -11.68
C GLU A 89 10.71 -3.69 -11.49
N THR A 90 10.57 -4.89 -10.94
CA THR A 90 9.26 -5.55 -10.73
C THR A 90 8.53 -5.10 -9.47
N ARG A 91 9.21 -4.38 -8.57
CA ARG A 91 8.73 -3.96 -7.24
C ARG A 91 8.21 -5.13 -6.39
N SER A 92 8.87 -6.28 -6.49
CA SER A 92 8.40 -7.54 -5.88
C SER A 92 9.55 -8.49 -5.54
N ILE A 93 9.30 -9.45 -4.64
CA ILE A 93 10.21 -10.57 -4.38
C ILE A 93 10.14 -11.59 -5.52
N LYS A 94 8.91 -11.93 -5.93
CA LYS A 94 8.63 -12.81 -7.07
C LYS A 94 8.10 -11.95 -8.22
N PRO A 95 8.74 -11.94 -9.41
CA PRO A 95 8.36 -11.08 -10.52
C PRO A 95 6.88 -11.15 -10.92
N GLU A 96 6.23 -12.30 -10.80
CA GLU A 96 4.81 -12.45 -11.11
C GLU A 96 3.91 -11.82 -10.03
N MET A 97 4.32 -11.84 -8.76
CA MET A 97 3.49 -11.40 -7.64
C MET A 97 3.68 -9.91 -7.34
N MET A 98 2.71 -9.08 -7.72
CA MET A 98 2.65 -7.68 -7.32
C MET A 98 1.78 -7.51 -6.09
N VAL A 99 2.35 -6.94 -5.02
CA VAL A 99 1.63 -6.61 -3.79
C VAL A 99 1.73 -5.11 -3.56
N VAL A 100 0.60 -4.41 -3.60
CA VAL A 100 0.57 -2.95 -3.44
C VAL A 100 -0.59 -2.51 -2.56
N VAL A 101 -0.39 -1.40 -1.84
CA VAL A 101 -1.50 -0.70 -1.20
C VAL A 101 -2.29 0.00 -2.30
N GLY A 102 -3.53 -0.45 -2.53
CA GLY A 102 -4.43 0.02 -3.59
C GLY A 102 -5.01 1.40 -3.33
N ILE A 103 -4.17 2.36 -2.96
CA ILE A 103 -4.54 3.73 -2.60
C ILE A 103 -3.85 4.69 -3.56
N CYS A 104 -4.66 5.51 -4.23
CA CYS A 104 -4.17 6.57 -5.11
C CYS A 104 -3.33 7.58 -4.31
N THR A 105 -2.11 7.82 -4.78
CA THR A 105 -1.13 8.72 -4.16
C THR A 105 -1.50 10.21 -4.26
N HIS A 106 -2.61 10.55 -4.94
CA HIS A 106 -3.15 11.91 -4.98
C HIS A 106 -3.89 12.26 -3.68
N LEU A 107 -5.06 11.65 -3.45
CA LEU A 107 -5.94 11.97 -2.32
C LEU A 107 -6.55 10.73 -1.64
N GLY A 108 -6.06 9.54 -1.95
CA GLY A 108 -6.38 8.34 -1.17
C GLY A 108 -7.56 7.49 -1.63
N CYS A 109 -8.21 7.81 -2.76
CA CYS A 109 -9.22 6.95 -3.36
C CYS A 109 -8.65 5.59 -3.76
N SER A 110 -9.45 4.52 -3.73
CA SER A 110 -9.07 3.26 -4.38
C SER A 110 -9.20 3.41 -5.90
N PRO A 111 -8.15 3.17 -6.70
CA PRO A 111 -8.28 3.20 -8.15
C PRO A 111 -9.19 2.07 -8.64
N SER A 112 -9.84 2.25 -9.80
CA SER A 112 -10.66 1.20 -10.41
C SER A 112 -9.79 0.10 -11.01
N SER A 113 -10.18 -1.16 -10.83
CA SER A 113 -9.46 -2.28 -11.45
C SER A 113 -9.75 -2.33 -12.95
N LYS A 114 -8.72 -2.64 -13.74
CA LYS A 114 -8.88 -3.09 -15.14
C LYS A 114 -8.86 -4.61 -15.28
N PHE A 115 -8.56 -5.30 -14.18
CA PHE A 115 -8.60 -6.75 -14.09
C PHE A 115 -10.07 -7.17 -13.96
N LYS A 116 -10.60 -7.82 -15.00
CA LYS A 116 -11.91 -8.46 -14.93
C LYS A 116 -11.74 -9.76 -14.14
N ALA A 117 -12.63 -9.97 -13.17
CA ALA A 117 -12.79 -11.27 -12.53
C ALA A 117 -13.33 -12.30 -13.55
#